data_AF-A0A6J7T038-F1
#
_entry.id   AF-A0A6J7T038-F1
#
_cell.length_a   1.000
_cell.length_b   1.000
_cell.length_c   1.000
_cell.angle_alpha   90.00
_cell.angle_beta   90.00
_cell.angle_gamma   90.00
#
_symmetry.space_group_name_H-M   'P 1'
#
loop_
_entity.id
_entity.type
_entity.pdbx_description
1 polymer ?
#
loop_
_entity_poly.entity_id
_entity_poly.type
_entity_poly.pdbx_seq_one_letter_code
_entity_poly.pdbx_strand_id
1 'polypeptide(L)'
;MDATNDADLIAAYLAGDQNAFTKIYKRHSPSLRRTARLKLYDKHACDDILQDVFLIVAKKLHSLDDPERLPQWLQQILVREVYRYNAKGLRSVATDFQSDSPSDQADICDPYSEGALVAYEELKELLKSAAEGLGARDRRILSLLVDHGVEGNDLASDLEVSPKDLRSLLHRMRYQLEKCFDAYCVAQVGRRSCPELAEILFRWSGHLDIPIRKRLVHHIEVCPICEMVRTQQRIAIADLRARPGAPPR
;
A
#
# COMPACT_ATOMS: atom_id res chain seq x y z
N MET A 1 26.92 6.29 -26.17
CA MET A 1 25.45 6.13 -26.21
C MET A 1 25.01 5.95 -24.78
N ASP A 2 24.42 6.99 -24.18
CA ASP A 2 23.87 6.86 -22.83
C ASP A 2 22.60 6.03 -22.92
N ALA A 3 22.60 4.85 -22.32
CA ALA A 3 21.44 4.00 -22.15
C ALA A 3 20.36 4.78 -21.36
N THR A 4 19.34 5.26 -22.07
CA THR A 4 18.28 6.10 -21.50
C THR A 4 17.15 5.27 -20.88
N ASN A 5 17.00 4.02 -21.30
CA ASN A 5 15.94 3.13 -20.84
C ASN A 5 16.47 2.03 -19.90
N ASP A 6 15.61 1.56 -19.00
CA ASP A 6 15.92 0.53 -18.01
C ASP A 6 16.32 -0.80 -18.68
N ALA A 7 15.74 -1.12 -19.85
CA ALA A 7 16.11 -2.29 -20.64
C ALA A 7 17.59 -2.29 -21.05
N ASP A 8 18.09 -1.16 -21.56
CA ASP A 8 19.48 -1.02 -22.00
C ASP A 8 20.44 -1.12 -20.81
N LEU A 9 20.06 -0.53 -19.68
CA LEU A 9 20.84 -0.60 -18.43
C LEU A 9 20.90 -2.02 -17.87
N ILE A 10 19.79 -2.77 -17.91
CA ILE A 10 19.77 -4.17 -17.50
C ILE A 10 20.66 -5.00 -18.42
N ALA A 11 20.52 -4.85 -19.74
CA ALA A 11 21.34 -5.59 -20.70
C ALA A 11 22.84 -5.30 -20.52
N ALA A 12 23.22 -4.02 -20.35
CA ALA A 12 24.60 -3.62 -20.11
C ALA A 12 25.15 -4.20 -18.80
N TYR A 13 24.36 -4.19 -17.72
CA TYR A 13 24.76 -4.80 -16.45
C TYR A 13 24.97 -6.31 -16.59
N LEU A 14 24.05 -7.02 -17.27
CA LEU A 14 24.17 -8.46 -17.51
C LEU A 14 25.37 -8.81 -18.41
N ALA A 15 25.79 -7.88 -19.27
CA ALA A 15 27.02 -7.98 -20.07
C ALA A 15 28.30 -7.65 -19.28
N GLY A 16 28.19 -7.27 -18.00
CA GLY A 16 29.31 -7.01 -17.09
C GLY A 16 29.63 -5.54 -16.83
N ASP A 17 28.85 -4.58 -17.35
CA ASP A 17 29.04 -3.16 -17.08
C ASP A 17 28.50 -2.77 -15.70
N GLN A 18 29.39 -2.64 -14.72
CA GLN A 18 29.05 -2.22 -13.36
C GLN A 18 28.52 -0.78 -13.27
N ASN A 19 28.85 0.07 -14.25
CA ASN A 19 28.36 1.44 -14.27
C ASN A 19 26.85 1.49 -14.60
N ALA A 20 26.36 0.51 -15.38
CA ALA A 20 24.94 0.38 -15.65
C ALA A 20 24.11 0.16 -14.37
N PHE A 21 24.62 -0.64 -13.42
CA PHE A 21 23.97 -0.82 -12.11
C PHE A 21 23.93 0.47 -11.29
N THR A 22 25.00 1.25 -11.34
CA THR A 22 25.05 2.56 -10.65
C THR A 22 23.99 3.51 -11.21
N LYS A 23 23.75 3.49 -12.52
CA LYS A 23 22.68 4.27 -13.16
C LYS A 23 21.30 3.80 -12.71
N ILE A 24 21.06 2.48 -12.65
CA ILE A 24 19.81 1.90 -12.12
C ILE A 24 19.60 2.36 -10.67
N TYR A 25 20.62 2.28 -9.82
CA TYR A 25 20.56 2.73 -8.43
C TYR A 25 20.18 4.20 -8.32
N LYS A 26 20.88 5.09 -9.03
CA LYS A 26 20.62 6.53 -8.98
C LYS A 26 19.21 6.88 -9.46
N ARG A 27 18.72 6.18 -10.48
CA ARG A 27 17.39 6.41 -11.05
C ARG A 27 16.27 6.00 -10.08
N HIS A 28 16.40 4.85 -9.43
CA HIS A 28 15.28 4.24 -8.67
C HIS A 28 15.36 4.43 -7.16
N SER A 29 16.55 4.66 -6.59
CA SER A 29 16.73 4.80 -5.13
C SER A 29 15.92 5.93 -4.49
N PRO A 30 15.67 7.11 -5.10
CA PRO A 30 14.86 8.15 -4.45
C PRO A 30 13.40 7.72 -4.25
N SER A 31 12.81 7.05 -5.25
CA SER A 31 11.44 6.52 -5.18
C SER A 31 11.32 5.42 -4.13
N LEU A 32 12.28 4.49 -4.12
CA LEU A 32 12.33 3.42 -3.12
C LEU A 32 12.51 3.97 -1.71
N ARG A 33 13.40 4.97 -1.52
CA ARG A 33 13.61 5.63 -0.23
C ARG A 33 12.34 6.28 0.31
N ARG A 34 11.59 6.95 -0.58
CA ARG A 34 10.29 7.53 -0.21
C ARG A 34 9.31 6.47 0.28
N THR A 35 9.19 5.36 -0.46
CA THR A 35 8.32 4.25 -0.04
C THR A 35 8.78 3.61 1.26
N ALA A 36 10.09 3.39 1.45
CA ALA A 36 10.67 2.77 2.63
C ALA A 36 10.38 3.59 3.90
N ARG A 37 10.62 4.91 3.83
CA ARG A 37 10.37 5.84 4.94
C ARG A 37 8.91 5.91 5.36
N LEU A 38 7.96 5.64 4.46
CA LEU A 38 6.53 5.59 4.79
C LEU A 38 6.11 4.29 5.47
N LYS A 39 6.91 3.23 5.36
CA LYS A 39 6.54 1.88 5.78
C LYS A 39 7.36 1.35 6.96
N LEU A 40 8.57 1.85 7.18
CA LEU A 40 9.43 1.45 8.30
C LEU A 40 8.98 2.08 9.62
N TYR A 41 8.99 1.29 10.70
CA TYR A 41 8.81 1.82 12.05
C TYR A 41 10.04 2.57 12.54
N ASP A 42 11.23 2.01 12.32
CA ASP A 42 12.51 2.69 12.54
C ASP A 42 12.98 3.37 11.25
N LYS A 43 13.01 4.71 11.25
CA LYS A 43 13.40 5.51 10.09
C LYS A 43 14.91 5.48 9.84
N HIS A 44 15.73 5.20 10.85
CA HIS A 44 17.18 5.13 10.70
C HIS A 44 17.61 3.91 9.87
N ALA A 45 16.81 2.85 9.88
CA ALA A 45 17.03 1.64 9.09
C ALA A 45 16.77 1.80 7.58
N CYS A 46 16.27 2.96 7.12
CA CYS A 46 15.89 3.14 5.72
C CYS A 46 17.06 2.92 4.75
N ASP A 47 18.24 3.40 5.11
CA ASP A 47 19.40 3.37 4.22
C ASP A 47 19.99 1.95 4.17
N ASP A 48 20.01 1.26 5.31
CA ASP A 48 20.40 -0.15 5.41
C ASP A 48 19.46 -1.05 4.60
N ILE A 49 18.14 -0.82 4.70
CA ILE A 49 17.16 -1.59 3.93
C ILE A 49 17.30 -1.35 2.44
N LEU A 50 17.55 -0.10 2.01
CA LEU A 50 17.82 0.17 0.61
C LEU A 50 19.08 -0.54 0.13
N GLN A 51 20.14 -0.55 0.94
CA GLN A 51 21.36 -1.27 0.62
C GLN A 51 21.08 -2.76 0.42
N ASP A 52 20.36 -3.40 1.35
CA ASP A 52 19.97 -4.81 1.26
C ASP A 52 19.13 -5.10 0.01
N VAL A 53 18.16 -4.24 -0.29
CA VAL A 53 17.33 -4.34 -1.50
C VAL A 53 18.21 -4.32 -2.75
N PHE A 54 19.13 -3.37 -2.87
CA PHE A 54 20.00 -3.31 -4.04
C PHE A 54 20.99 -4.48 -4.13
N LEU A 55 21.42 -5.06 -3.00
CA LEU A 55 22.19 -6.31 -3.00
C LEU A 55 21.37 -7.50 -3.52
N ILE A 56 20.07 -7.58 -3.18
CA ILE A 56 19.16 -8.60 -3.71
C ILE A 56 18.94 -8.39 -5.21
N VAL A 57 18.73 -7.14 -5.63
CA VAL A 57 18.52 -6.76 -7.02
C VAL A 57 19.72 -7.17 -7.87
N ALA A 58 20.94 -6.83 -7.45
CA ALA A 58 22.17 -7.23 -8.15
C ALA A 58 22.23 -8.75 -8.39
N LYS A 59 21.85 -9.55 -7.39
CA LYS A 59 21.84 -11.01 -7.49
C LYS A 59 20.73 -11.56 -8.37
N LYS A 60 19.57 -10.90 -8.43
CA LYS A 60 18.35 -11.43 -9.08
C LYS A 60 17.97 -10.74 -10.38
N LEU A 61 18.68 -9.70 -10.81
CA LEU A 61 18.29 -8.91 -11.98
C LEU A 61 18.19 -9.77 -13.26
N HIS A 62 19.01 -10.83 -13.36
CA HIS A 62 18.97 -11.81 -14.46
C HIS A 62 17.65 -12.60 -14.56
N SER A 63 16.85 -12.64 -13.48
CA SER A 63 15.56 -13.36 -13.44
C SER A 63 14.37 -12.48 -13.85
N LEU A 64 14.62 -11.22 -14.21
CA LEU A 64 13.58 -10.32 -14.67
C LEU A 64 13.34 -10.54 -16.17
N ASP A 65 12.23 -11.21 -16.49
CA ASP A 65 11.86 -11.54 -17.88
C ASP A 65 11.48 -10.30 -18.72
N ASP A 66 10.90 -9.29 -18.07
CA ASP A 66 10.40 -8.07 -18.71
C ASP A 66 11.04 -6.81 -18.07
N PRO A 67 11.98 -6.15 -18.77
CA PRO A 67 12.68 -4.97 -18.28
C PRO A 67 11.76 -3.78 -17.98
N GLU A 68 10.60 -3.65 -18.64
CA GLU A 68 9.67 -2.55 -18.39
C GLU A 68 9.04 -2.63 -16.99
N ARG A 69 9.11 -3.82 -16.36
CA ARG A 69 8.57 -4.08 -15.02
C ARG A 69 9.58 -3.81 -13.91
N LEU A 70 10.79 -3.34 -14.24
CA LEU A 70 11.83 -3.04 -13.26
C LEU A 70 11.33 -2.15 -12.11
N PRO A 71 10.60 -1.03 -12.34
CA PRO A 71 10.14 -0.18 -11.25
C PRO A 71 9.21 -0.92 -10.28
N GLN A 72 8.25 -1.70 -10.80
CA GLN A 72 7.30 -2.45 -9.99
C GLN A 72 7.99 -3.61 -9.26
N TRP A 73 8.94 -4.27 -9.91
CA TRP A 73 9.73 -5.36 -9.32
C TRP A 73 10.62 -4.86 -8.17
N LEU A 74 11.27 -3.70 -8.33
CA LEU A 74 12.04 -3.05 -7.26
C LEU A 74 11.16 -2.70 -6.05
N GLN A 75 9.97 -2.15 -6.29
CA GLN A 75 9.02 -1.83 -5.22
C GLN A 75 8.56 -3.09 -4.48
N GLN A 76 8.36 -4.21 -5.17
CA GLN A 76 8.02 -5.49 -4.53
C GLN A 76 9.14 -5.99 -3.60
N ILE A 77 10.39 -5.97 -4.08
CA ILE A 77 11.54 -6.38 -3.25
C ILE A 77 11.65 -5.47 -2.01
N LEU A 78 11.53 -4.15 -2.20
CA LEU A 78 11.58 -3.20 -1.08
C LEU A 78 10.50 -3.46 -0.05
N VAL A 79 9.25 -3.56 -0.49
CA VAL A 79 8.10 -3.76 0.42
C VAL A 79 8.31 -5.03 1.24
N ARG A 80 8.77 -6.11 0.60
CA ARG A 80 9.10 -7.35 1.29
C ARG A 80 10.18 -7.17 2.37
N GLU A 81 11.29 -6.50 2.07
CA GLU A 81 12.37 -6.31 3.05
C GLU A 81 11.96 -5.39 4.20
N VAL A 82 11.19 -4.33 3.92
CA VAL A 82 10.63 -3.47 4.97
C VAL A 82 9.71 -4.26 5.92
N TYR A 83 8.84 -5.11 5.39
CA TYR A 83 7.99 -5.96 6.21
C TYR A 83 8.81 -6.95 7.06
N ARG A 84 9.83 -7.59 6.48
CA ARG A 84 10.72 -8.50 7.22
C ARG A 84 11.47 -7.79 8.33
N TYR A 85 11.92 -6.55 8.11
CA TYR A 85 12.57 -5.74 9.12
C TYR A 85 11.62 -5.38 10.26
N ASN A 86 10.43 -4.86 9.94
CA ASN A 86 9.42 -4.50 10.93
C ASN A 86 8.98 -5.72 11.78
N ALA A 87 8.79 -6.88 11.16
CA ALA A 87 8.42 -8.11 11.87
C ALA A 87 9.51 -8.59 12.85
N LYS A 88 10.80 -8.37 12.54
CA LYS A 88 11.90 -8.63 13.47
C LYS A 88 11.93 -7.61 14.61
N GLY A 89 11.71 -6.34 14.29
CA GLY A 89 11.59 -5.26 15.27
C GLY A 89 10.49 -5.51 16.30
N LEU A 90 9.30 -5.97 15.88
CA LEU A 90 8.22 -6.30 16.82
C LEU A 90 8.57 -7.45 17.79
N ARG A 91 9.46 -8.37 17.40
CA ARG A 91 9.93 -9.45 18.29
C ARG A 91 11.01 -8.97 19.26
N SER A 92 11.79 -7.95 18.90
CA SER A 92 12.83 -7.37 19.77
C SER A 92 12.30 -6.26 20.69
N VAL A 93 11.22 -5.56 20.29
CA VAL A 93 10.55 -4.49 21.07
C VAL A 93 9.83 -5.01 22.32
N ALA A 94 9.75 -6.33 22.52
CA ALA A 94 9.38 -6.89 23.83
C ALA A 94 10.43 -6.62 24.93
N THR A 95 11.56 -5.96 24.63
CA THR A 95 12.68 -5.86 25.57
C THR A 95 13.42 -4.53 25.66
N ASP A 96 13.11 -3.48 24.91
CA ASP A 96 13.79 -2.19 25.16
C ASP A 96 13.01 -0.99 24.62
N PHE A 97 12.53 -0.18 25.56
CA PHE A 97 12.10 1.20 25.33
C PHE A 97 13.20 2.10 25.86
N GLN A 98 13.87 2.85 24.98
CA GLN A 98 14.34 4.20 25.29
C GLN A 98 14.67 4.98 24.01
N SER A 99 13.90 6.04 23.82
CA SER A 99 13.99 7.06 22.80
C SER A 99 15.00 8.15 23.19
N ASP A 100 15.73 8.70 22.22
CA ASP A 100 16.21 10.08 22.31
C ASP A 100 16.44 10.73 20.92
N SER A 101 16.27 12.06 20.88
CA SER A 101 16.10 12.97 19.72
C SER A 101 17.38 13.81 19.45
N PRO A 102 17.39 14.90 18.63
CA PRO A 102 17.44 14.99 17.15
C PRO A 102 18.71 15.73 16.62
N SER A 103 18.96 15.72 15.30
CA SER A 103 19.80 16.77 14.68
C SER A 103 19.45 17.08 13.21
N ASP A 104 19.54 18.37 12.89
CA ASP A 104 19.17 19.08 11.67
C ASP A 104 20.00 18.80 10.39
N GLN A 105 19.33 19.00 9.24
CA GLN A 105 19.73 19.77 8.04
C GLN A 105 19.46 19.06 6.70
N ALA A 106 18.48 19.59 5.94
CA ALA A 106 18.54 19.97 4.52
C ALA A 106 17.14 19.95 3.87
N ASP A 107 16.77 21.07 3.24
CA ASP A 107 15.52 21.34 2.51
C ASP A 107 15.20 20.28 1.44
N ILE A 108 14.44 19.28 1.86
CA ILE A 108 13.67 18.39 0.98
C ILE A 108 12.26 18.41 1.56
N CYS A 109 11.29 18.85 0.74
CA CYS A 109 9.88 18.92 1.07
C CYS A 109 9.44 17.68 1.87
N ASP A 110 9.25 17.88 3.18
CA ASP A 110 9.01 16.82 4.13
C ASP A 110 7.62 16.20 3.89
N PRO A 111 7.53 14.93 3.47
CA PRO A 111 6.26 14.22 3.38
C PRO A 111 5.59 14.02 4.76
N TYR A 112 6.26 14.42 5.84
CA TYR A 112 5.79 14.44 7.23
C TYR A 112 5.42 15.84 7.73
N SER A 113 4.97 16.76 6.85
CA SER A 113 4.16 17.86 7.37
C SER A 113 3.03 17.26 8.23
N GLU A 114 2.74 17.86 9.38
CA GLU A 114 1.79 17.31 10.35
C GLU A 114 0.45 16.93 9.70
N GLY A 115 0.04 17.67 8.67
CA GLY A 115 -1.15 17.37 7.87
C GLY A 115 -1.09 16.08 7.03
N ALA A 116 0.07 15.66 6.53
CA ALA A 116 0.22 14.42 5.75
C ALA A 116 0.17 13.17 6.64
N LEU A 117 0.71 13.25 7.86
CA LEU A 117 0.61 12.20 8.88
C LEU A 117 -0.83 12.00 9.35
N VAL A 118 -1.53 13.10 9.65
CA VAL A 118 -2.94 13.08 10.08
C VAL A 118 -3.82 12.45 8.99
N ALA A 119 -3.66 12.87 7.73
CA ALA A 119 -4.42 12.31 6.61
C ALA A 119 -4.19 10.80 6.40
N TYR A 120 -2.99 10.29 6.71
CA TYR A 120 -2.68 8.87 6.62
C TYR A 120 -3.37 8.06 7.73
N GLU A 121 -3.35 8.54 8.97
CA GLU A 121 -4.02 7.82 10.08
C GLU A 121 -5.55 7.86 9.91
N GLU A 122 -6.11 8.98 9.44
CA GLU A 122 -7.54 9.07 9.08
C GLU A 122 -7.91 8.05 7.99
N LEU A 123 -7.12 7.95 6.91
CA LEU A 123 -7.36 6.98 5.85
C LEU A 123 -7.27 5.53 6.35
N LYS A 124 -6.35 5.25 7.28
CA LYS A 124 -6.16 3.94 7.88
C LYS A 124 -7.34 3.56 8.76
N GLU A 125 -7.87 4.48 9.56
CA GLU A 125 -9.09 4.26 10.34
C GLU A 125 -10.32 4.03 9.44
N LEU A 126 -10.47 4.81 8.37
CA LEU A 126 -11.52 4.56 7.36
C LEU A 126 -11.42 3.16 6.75
N LEU A 127 -10.20 2.71 6.43
CA LEU A 127 -9.97 1.39 5.87
C LEU A 127 -10.28 0.26 6.88
N LYS A 128 -9.95 0.45 8.16
CA LYS A 128 -10.29 -0.50 9.23
C LYS A 128 -11.81 -0.64 9.37
N SER A 129 -12.54 0.47 9.45
CA SER A 129 -14.00 0.44 9.56
C SER A 129 -14.66 -0.19 8.33
N ALA A 130 -14.14 0.09 7.12
CA ALA A 130 -14.60 -0.58 5.91
C ALA A 130 -14.31 -2.10 5.93
N ALA A 131 -13.16 -2.53 6.44
CA ALA A 131 -12.79 -3.95 6.51
C ALA A 131 -13.70 -4.78 7.42
N GLU A 132 -14.48 -4.16 8.31
CA GLU A 132 -15.55 -4.83 9.06
C GLU A 132 -16.58 -5.48 8.11
N GLY A 133 -16.77 -4.92 6.90
CA GLY A 133 -17.68 -5.47 5.91
C GLY A 133 -17.18 -6.76 5.26
N LEU A 134 -15.91 -7.14 5.44
CA LEU A 134 -15.35 -8.33 4.84
C LEU A 134 -15.91 -9.61 5.48
N GLY A 135 -16.03 -10.66 4.66
CA GLY A 135 -16.30 -12.01 5.17
C GLY A 135 -15.12 -12.54 6.00
N ALA A 136 -15.38 -13.51 6.87
CA ALA A 136 -14.36 -14.05 7.79
C ALA A 136 -13.08 -14.51 7.07
N ARG A 137 -13.22 -15.14 5.89
CA ARG A 137 -12.08 -15.59 5.08
C ARG A 137 -11.26 -14.42 4.56
N ASP A 138 -11.90 -13.42 3.95
CA ASP A 138 -11.24 -12.25 3.37
C ASP A 138 -10.57 -11.39 4.46
N ARG A 139 -11.22 -11.27 5.63
CA ARG A 139 -10.67 -10.57 6.79
C ARG A 139 -9.42 -11.28 7.34
N ARG A 140 -9.44 -12.62 7.42
CA ARG A 140 -8.27 -13.41 7.82
C ARG A 140 -7.10 -13.19 6.85
N ILE A 141 -7.35 -13.22 5.54
CA ILE A 141 -6.31 -12.95 4.53
C ILE A 141 -5.75 -11.53 4.69
N LEU A 142 -6.61 -10.53 4.92
CA LEU A 142 -6.18 -9.15 5.14
C LEU A 142 -5.32 -9.01 6.39
N SER A 143 -5.70 -9.62 7.52
CA SER A 143 -4.90 -9.63 8.75
C SER A 143 -3.54 -10.29 8.52
N LEU A 144 -3.48 -11.46 7.88
CA LEU A 144 -2.20 -12.12 7.59
C LEU A 144 -1.25 -11.25 6.73
N LEU A 145 -1.80 -10.52 5.76
CA LEU A 145 -1.01 -9.60 4.93
C LEU A 145 -0.51 -8.38 5.72
N VAL A 146 -1.33 -7.85 6.62
CA VAL A 146 -0.99 -6.66 7.43
C VAL A 146 -0.02 -7.02 8.55
N ASP A 147 -0.25 -8.14 9.23
CA ASP A 147 0.44 -8.52 10.46
C ASP A 147 1.78 -9.21 10.21
N HIS A 148 1.91 -9.92 9.09
CA HIS A 148 3.11 -10.75 8.84
C HIS A 148 3.89 -10.35 7.59
N GLY A 149 3.33 -9.49 6.73
CA GLY A 149 3.95 -9.16 5.43
C GLY A 149 4.30 -10.41 4.60
N VAL A 150 3.58 -11.51 4.85
CA VAL A 150 3.84 -12.81 4.25
C VAL A 150 3.34 -12.74 2.81
N GLU A 151 4.27 -12.82 1.87
CA GLU A 151 3.97 -12.80 0.45
C GLU A 151 4.30 -14.14 -0.21
N GLY A 152 3.50 -14.52 -1.20
CA GLY A 152 3.79 -15.68 -2.05
C GLY A 152 3.57 -17.03 -1.37
N ASN A 153 4.60 -17.88 -1.36
CA ASN A 153 4.48 -19.31 -1.05
C ASN A 153 4.18 -19.59 0.42
N ASP A 154 4.66 -18.72 1.32
CA ASP A 154 4.41 -18.82 2.76
C ASP A 154 2.94 -18.53 3.07
N LEU A 155 2.34 -17.54 2.42
CA LEU A 155 0.90 -17.23 2.54
C LEU A 155 0.04 -18.33 1.92
N ALA A 156 0.52 -18.94 0.82
CA ALA A 156 -0.15 -20.08 0.20
C ALA A 156 -0.17 -21.29 1.14
N SER A 157 0.94 -21.52 1.86
CA SER A 157 1.08 -22.59 2.84
C SER A 157 0.21 -22.36 4.08
N ASP A 158 0.21 -21.14 4.64
CA ASP A 158 -0.62 -20.77 5.80
C ASP A 158 -2.13 -20.83 5.52
N LEU A 159 -2.51 -20.61 4.25
CA LEU A 159 -3.89 -20.69 3.79
C LEU A 159 -4.26 -22.06 3.21
N GLU A 160 -3.31 -23.01 3.16
CA GLU A 160 -3.47 -24.35 2.57
C GLU A 160 -4.00 -24.34 1.13
N VAL A 161 -3.49 -23.44 0.29
CA VAL A 161 -3.93 -23.25 -1.11
C VAL A 161 -2.77 -23.30 -2.08
N SER A 162 -3.05 -23.62 -3.35
CA SER A 162 -2.03 -23.55 -4.39
C SER A 162 -1.64 -22.09 -4.69
N PRO A 163 -0.43 -21.81 -5.24
CA PRO A 163 -0.04 -20.46 -5.65
C PRO A 163 -1.00 -19.83 -6.68
N LYS A 164 -1.60 -20.66 -7.54
CA LYS A 164 -2.61 -20.23 -8.52
C LYS A 164 -3.89 -19.77 -7.82
N ASP A 165 -4.35 -20.54 -6.84
CA ASP A 165 -5.53 -20.21 -6.05
C ASP A 165 -5.30 -19.00 -5.15
N LEU A 166 -4.09 -18.84 -4.62
CA LEU A 166 -3.71 -17.68 -3.82
C LEU A 166 -3.88 -16.38 -4.62
N ARG A 167 -3.43 -16.35 -5.88
CA ARG A 167 -3.60 -15.16 -6.74
C ARG A 167 -5.08 -14.80 -6.92
N SER A 168 -5.93 -15.79 -7.20
CA SER A 168 -7.38 -15.59 -7.36
C SER A 168 -8.05 -15.17 -6.04
N LEU A 169 -7.60 -15.71 -4.91
CA LEU A 169 -8.09 -15.34 -3.58
C LEU A 169 -7.71 -13.90 -3.22
N LEU A 170 -6.46 -13.51 -3.44
CA LEU A 170 -6.00 -12.13 -3.20
C LEU A 170 -6.73 -11.13 -4.09
N HIS A 171 -6.94 -11.47 -5.37
CA HIS A 171 -7.72 -10.63 -6.27
C HIS A 171 -9.16 -10.46 -5.76
N ARG A 172 -9.82 -11.56 -5.39
CA ARG A 172 -11.19 -11.53 -4.84
C ARG A 172 -11.25 -10.71 -3.54
N MET A 173 -10.33 -10.93 -2.62
CA MET A 173 -10.28 -10.21 -1.34
C MET A 173 -10.12 -8.70 -1.57
N ARG A 174 -9.19 -8.28 -2.45
CA ARG A 174 -8.99 -6.86 -2.80
C ARG A 174 -10.25 -6.25 -3.41
N TYR A 175 -10.91 -6.97 -4.32
CA TYR A 175 -12.18 -6.53 -4.91
C TYR A 175 -13.27 -6.36 -3.85
N GLN A 176 -13.38 -7.28 -2.89
CA GLN A 176 -14.33 -7.14 -1.79
C GLN A 176 -13.99 -5.99 -0.85
N LEU A 177 -12.71 -5.76 -0.56
CA LEU A 177 -12.27 -4.63 0.25
C LEU A 177 -12.61 -3.30 -0.42
N GLU A 178 -12.42 -3.19 -1.73
CA GLU A 178 -12.82 -2.01 -2.52
C GLU A 178 -14.33 -1.75 -2.41
N LYS A 179 -15.17 -2.79 -2.59
CA LYS A 179 -16.62 -2.70 -2.43
C LYS A 179 -17.04 -2.28 -1.02
N CYS A 180 -16.36 -2.81 0.01
CA CYS A 180 -16.62 -2.40 1.39
C CYS A 180 -16.26 -0.93 1.62
N PHE A 181 -15.12 -0.50 1.09
CA PHE A 181 -14.63 0.86 1.21
C PHE A 181 -15.55 1.87 0.52
N ASP A 182 -15.94 1.62 -0.73
CA ASP A 182 -16.92 2.44 -1.44
C ASP A 182 -18.24 2.55 -0.67
N ALA A 183 -18.77 1.42 -0.19
CA ALA A 183 -20.01 1.39 0.57
C ALA A 183 -19.91 2.20 1.87
N TYR A 184 -18.79 2.08 2.59
CA TYR A 184 -18.55 2.84 3.81
C TYR A 184 -18.47 4.35 3.54
N CYS A 185 -17.68 4.77 2.56
CA CYS A 185 -17.53 6.19 2.20
C CYS A 185 -18.87 6.81 1.76
N VAL A 186 -19.66 6.10 0.93
CA VAL A 186 -20.99 6.55 0.54
C VAL A 186 -21.92 6.63 1.76
N ALA A 187 -21.84 5.68 2.70
CA ALA A 187 -22.66 5.70 3.91
C ALA A 187 -22.33 6.84 4.88
N GLN A 188 -21.08 7.33 4.87
CA GLN A 188 -20.64 8.48 5.67
C GLN A 188 -21.13 9.81 5.09
N VAL A 189 -21.02 10.00 3.77
CA VAL A 189 -21.20 11.32 3.13
C VAL A 189 -22.54 11.44 2.39
N GLY A 190 -23.05 10.35 1.82
CA GLY A 190 -24.19 10.35 0.91
C GLY A 190 -25.56 10.53 1.56
N ARG A 191 -25.68 10.39 2.89
CA ARG A 191 -26.97 10.45 3.61
C ARG A 191 -27.77 11.73 3.36
N ARG A 192 -27.08 12.85 3.13
CA ARG A 192 -27.71 14.17 2.90
C ARG A 192 -28.23 14.34 1.48
N SER A 193 -27.72 13.54 0.55
CA SER A 193 -27.98 13.70 -0.88
C SER A 193 -28.94 12.65 -1.44
N CYS A 194 -29.13 11.53 -0.73
CA CYS A 194 -30.02 10.44 -1.16
C CYS A 194 -30.99 10.02 -0.03
N PRO A 195 -32.31 10.25 -0.21
CA PRO A 195 -33.33 9.83 0.77
C PRO A 195 -33.41 8.31 0.97
N GLU A 196 -33.33 7.52 -0.10
CA GLU A 196 -33.33 6.05 -0.01
C GLU A 196 -32.13 5.51 0.78
N LEU A 197 -30.96 6.11 0.60
CA LEU A 197 -29.78 5.80 1.40
C LEU A 197 -29.99 6.14 2.87
N ALA A 198 -30.64 7.28 3.16
CA ALA A 198 -30.97 7.66 4.53
C ALA A 198 -31.91 6.65 5.20
N GLU A 199 -32.86 6.07 4.46
CA GLU A 199 -33.72 4.98 4.94
C GLU A 199 -32.93 3.70 5.20
N ILE A 200 -32.04 3.30 4.28
CA ILE A 200 -31.16 2.14 4.46
C ILE A 200 -30.35 2.27 5.75
N LEU A 201 -29.91 3.50 6.06
CA LEU A 201 -29.03 3.82 7.18
C LEU A 201 -29.74 4.31 8.44
N PHE A 202 -31.08 4.33 8.46
CA PHE A 202 -31.87 4.93 9.55
C PHE A 202 -31.55 4.35 10.94
N ARG A 203 -31.15 3.08 11.02
CA ARG A 203 -30.73 2.40 12.27
C ARG A 203 -29.29 1.90 12.23
N TRP A 204 -28.48 2.45 11.33
CA TRP A 204 -27.09 2.02 11.18
C TRP A 204 -26.24 2.56 12.33
N SER A 205 -25.61 1.65 13.07
CA SER A 205 -24.77 1.94 14.24
C SER A 205 -23.40 2.55 13.90
N GLY A 206 -23.06 2.68 12.61
CA GLY A 206 -21.74 3.13 12.15
C GLY A 206 -20.78 1.99 11.80
N HIS A 207 -21.14 0.74 12.11
CA HIS A 207 -20.34 -0.46 11.80
C HIS A 207 -20.79 -1.13 10.50
N LEU A 208 -19.87 -1.35 9.57
CA LEU A 208 -20.21 -1.95 8.28
C LEU A 208 -20.25 -3.48 8.39
N ASP A 209 -21.38 -4.05 8.78
CA ASP A 209 -21.56 -5.51 8.75
C ASP A 209 -21.84 -6.03 7.32
N ILE A 210 -21.80 -7.37 7.16
CA ILE A 210 -22.01 -8.01 5.84
C ILE A 210 -23.40 -7.70 5.26
N PRO A 211 -24.52 -7.76 6.02
CA PRO A 211 -25.85 -7.40 5.52
C PRO A 211 -25.96 -5.95 5.04
N ILE A 212 -25.50 -4.98 5.84
CA ILE A 212 -25.54 -3.56 5.48
C ILE A 212 -24.66 -3.30 4.26
N ARG A 213 -23.44 -3.85 4.22
CA ARG A 213 -22.57 -3.77 3.04
C ARG A 213 -23.29 -4.24 1.78
N LYS A 214 -23.95 -5.41 1.81
CA LYS A 214 -24.65 -5.94 0.62
C LYS A 214 -25.78 -5.00 0.16
N ARG A 215 -26.56 -4.47 1.09
CA ARG A 215 -27.64 -3.50 0.78
C ARG A 215 -27.09 -2.22 0.16
N LEU A 216 -26.01 -1.67 0.72
CA LEU A 216 -25.36 -0.47 0.23
C LEU A 216 -24.74 -0.68 -1.16
N VAL A 217 -24.01 -1.77 -1.38
CA VAL A 217 -23.43 -2.08 -2.69
C VAL A 217 -24.51 -2.18 -3.75
N HIS A 218 -25.61 -2.90 -3.47
CA HIS A 218 -26.72 -3.01 -4.41
C HIS A 218 -27.36 -1.64 -4.70
N HIS A 219 -27.62 -0.84 -3.66
CA HIS A 219 -28.18 0.49 -3.82
C HIS A 219 -27.27 1.41 -4.65
N ILE A 220 -25.96 1.41 -4.41
CA ILE A 220 -24.99 2.23 -5.16
C ILE A 220 -24.97 1.85 -6.64
N GLU A 221 -25.22 0.59 -6.99
CA GLU A 221 -25.26 0.12 -8.38
C GLU A 221 -26.53 0.54 -9.13
N VAL A 222 -27.61 0.88 -8.41
CA VAL A 222 -28.90 1.27 -9.02
C VAL A 222 -29.26 2.75 -8.81
N CYS A 223 -28.60 3.45 -7.88
CA CYS A 223 -28.89 4.84 -7.55
C CYS A 223 -27.83 5.79 -8.16
N PRO A 224 -28.19 6.64 -9.13
CA PRO A 224 -27.24 7.52 -9.81
C PRO A 224 -26.61 8.57 -8.87
N ILE A 225 -27.33 8.98 -7.81
CA ILE A 225 -26.81 9.91 -6.80
C ILE A 225 -25.67 9.25 -6.03
N CYS A 226 -25.89 8.03 -5.54
CA CYS A 226 -24.90 7.31 -4.75
C CYS A 226 -23.71 6.83 -5.61
N GLU A 227 -23.94 6.54 -6.89
CA GLU A 227 -22.86 6.30 -7.85
C GLU A 227 -21.98 7.54 -8.08
N MET A 228 -22.59 8.72 -8.20
CA MET A 228 -21.86 9.99 -8.30
C MET A 228 -21.04 10.26 -7.03
N VAL A 229 -21.64 10.07 -5.85
CA VAL A 229 -20.92 10.20 -4.56
C VAL A 229 -19.75 9.23 -4.47
N ARG A 230 -19.92 7.95 -4.85
CA ARG A 230 -18.81 6.98 -4.91
C ARG A 230 -17.67 7.49 -5.79
N THR A 231 -17.99 8.01 -6.96
CA THR A 231 -17.00 8.51 -7.92
C THR A 231 -16.22 9.70 -7.34
N GLN A 232 -16.91 10.66 -6.73
CA GLN A 232 -16.28 11.81 -6.06
C GLN A 232 -15.37 11.39 -4.91
N GLN A 233 -15.79 10.43 -4.08
CA GLN A 233 -14.97 9.91 -2.98
C GLN A 233 -13.71 9.21 -3.50
N ARG A 234 -13.81 8.41 -4.58
CA ARG A 234 -12.65 7.77 -5.21
C ARG A 234 -11.63 8.81 -5.70
N ILE A 235 -12.09 9.91 -6.31
CA ILE A 235 -11.22 11.00 -6.75
C ILE A 235 -10.56 11.68 -5.56
N ALA A 236 -11.33 12.07 -4.54
CA ALA A 236 -10.80 12.73 -3.35
C ALA A 236 -9.72 11.87 -2.65
N ILE A 237 -9.93 10.56 -2.56
CA ILE A 237 -8.98 9.63 -1.94
C ILE A 237 -7.76 9.38 -2.82
N ALA A 238 -7.93 9.37 -4.14
CA ALA A 238 -6.81 9.35 -5.07
C ALA A 238 -5.96 10.63 -4.95
N ASP A 239 -6.58 11.79 -4.78
CA ASP A 239 -5.89 13.07 -4.56
C ASP A 239 -5.15 13.11 -3.23
N LEU A 240 -5.71 12.53 -2.16
CA LEU A 240 -5.01 12.36 -0.88
C LEU A 240 -3.75 11.48 -1.03
N ARG A 241 -3.81 10.44 -1.87
CA ARG A 241 -2.64 9.60 -2.21
C ARG A 241 -1.66 10.30 -3.16
N ALA A 242 -2.16 11.19 -4.00
CA ALA A 242 -1.42 11.92 -5.02
C ALA A 242 -0.92 13.30 -4.55
N ARG A 243 -0.96 13.61 -3.24
CA ARG A 243 -0.25 14.76 -2.65
C ARG A 243 1.15 14.38 -2.14
N PRO A 244 2.18 14.39 -3.01
CA PRO A 244 3.54 14.63 -2.58
C PRO A 244 3.86 16.12 -2.80
N GLY A 245 3.80 16.94 -1.73
CA GLY A 245 4.44 18.26 -1.67
C GLY A 245 4.21 19.22 -2.85
N ALA A 246 3.02 19.82 -2.96
CA ALA A 246 2.82 20.92 -3.92
C ALA A 246 3.50 22.19 -3.39
N PRO A 247 4.42 22.84 -4.14
CA PRO A 247 4.93 24.15 -3.78
C PRO A 247 3.81 25.21 -3.92
N PRO A 248 3.81 26.28 -3.12
CA PRO A 248 2.87 27.38 -3.32
C PRO A 248 3.14 28.06 -4.66
N ARG A 249 2.05 28.44 -5.35
CA ARG A 249 2.10 29.30 -6.54
C ARG A 249 2.60 30.70 -6.20
#